data_AF-A0A1J5PUH6-F1
#
_entry.id   AF-A0A1J5PUH6-F1
#
_cell.length_a   1.000
_cell.length_b   1.000
_cell.length_c   1.000
_cell.angle_alpha   90.00
_cell.angle_beta   90.00
_cell.angle_gamma   90.00
#
_symmetry.space_group_name_H-M   'P 1'
#
loop_
_entity.id
_entity.type
_entity.pdbx_description
1 polymer ?
#
loop_
_entity_poly.entity_id
_entity_poly.type
_entity_poly.pdbx_seq_one_letter_code
_entity_poly.pdbx_strand_id
1 'polypeptide(L)'
;MLPYIAREVYGTDQTGLGYLSASFAVGSLVGSIALSVIGGIRVARLMIGATVIWYAMLLVFAHTRSVPAAIACLLLVGFSQSLCMISIAVILMRTASEHFRGRVMGVRMLVIYGLPLGLLAAGALIDEVGFAATATLYAAAGLALLAAVALHWRVDLWHVHAPANAK
;
A
#
# COMPACT_ATOMS: atom_id res chain seq x y z
N MET A 1 11.97 -6.11 -9.09
CA MET A 1 12.39 -6.28 -7.67
C MET A 1 12.08 -7.66 -7.11
N LEU A 2 10.89 -8.23 -7.38
CA LEU A 2 10.57 -9.63 -7.04
C LEU A 2 11.63 -10.67 -7.48
N PRO A 3 12.21 -10.60 -8.71
CA PRO A 3 13.24 -11.56 -9.14
C PRO A 3 14.57 -11.46 -8.37
N TYR A 4 14.88 -10.28 -7.83
CA TYR A 4 16.09 -9.99 -7.06
C TYR A 4 15.97 -10.55 -5.63
N ILE A 5 14.80 -10.37 -4.99
CA ILE A 5 14.49 -10.90 -3.65
C ILE A 5 14.56 -12.43 -3.61
N ALA A 6 14.06 -13.11 -4.66
CA ALA A 6 14.14 -14.57 -4.74
C ALA A 6 15.58 -15.09 -4.85
N ARG A 7 16.44 -14.33 -5.52
CA ARG A 7 17.80 -14.77 -5.87
C ARG A 7 18.83 -14.40 -4.79
N GLU A 8 18.76 -13.21 -4.19
CA GLU A 8 19.74 -12.75 -3.20
C GLU A 8 19.34 -12.93 -1.73
N VAL A 9 18.05 -12.94 -1.39
CA VAL A 9 17.62 -12.97 0.03
C VAL A 9 17.22 -14.37 0.51
N TYR A 10 16.56 -15.16 -0.34
CA TYR A 10 15.97 -16.43 0.11
C TYR A 10 16.72 -17.69 -0.36
N GLY A 11 17.67 -17.57 -1.30
CA GLY A 11 18.36 -18.74 -1.86
C GLY A 11 17.39 -19.81 -2.40
N THR A 12 16.18 -19.39 -2.78
CA THR A 12 15.05 -20.28 -3.07
C THR A 12 14.68 -20.19 -4.54
N ASP A 13 14.32 -21.35 -5.09
CA ASP A 13 14.01 -21.60 -6.49
C ASP A 13 12.81 -20.77 -7.01
N GLN A 14 12.64 -20.74 -8.34
CA GLN A 14 11.49 -20.10 -9.04
C GLN A 14 10.12 -20.38 -8.39
N THR A 15 9.97 -21.55 -7.75
CA THR A 15 8.76 -22.00 -7.05
C THR A 15 8.41 -21.14 -5.83
N GLY A 16 9.39 -20.70 -5.04
CA GLY A 16 9.18 -19.85 -3.86
C GLY A 16 8.66 -18.45 -4.24
N LEU A 17 9.15 -17.90 -5.35
CA LEU A 17 8.66 -16.66 -5.93
C LEU A 17 7.19 -16.78 -6.37
N GLY A 18 6.84 -17.92 -6.97
CA GLY A 18 5.48 -18.24 -7.36
C GLY A 18 4.51 -18.20 -6.19
N TYR A 19 4.87 -18.84 -5.06
CA TYR A 19 4.05 -18.83 -3.85
C TYR A 19 3.90 -17.42 -3.26
N LEU A 20 4.98 -16.64 -3.17
CA LEU A 20 4.94 -15.26 -2.66
C LEU A 20 4.02 -14.36 -3.49
N SER A 21 4.14 -14.43 -4.83
CA SER A 21 3.29 -13.67 -5.74
C SER A 21 1.83 -14.14 -5.68
N ALA A 22 1.60 -15.46 -5.56
CA ALA A 22 0.26 -16.02 -5.43
C ALA A 22 -0.41 -15.57 -4.12
N SER A 23 0.32 -15.60 -2.99
CA SER A 23 -0.21 -15.13 -1.70
C SER A 23 -0.57 -13.66 -1.71
N PHE A 24 0.23 -12.81 -2.36
CA PHE A 24 -0.12 -11.40 -2.56
C PHE A 24 -1.40 -11.25 -3.39
N ALA A 25 -1.52 -11.98 -4.50
CA ALA A 25 -2.71 -11.93 -5.37
C ALA A 25 -3.97 -12.43 -4.63
N VAL A 26 -3.86 -13.53 -3.88
CA VAL A 26 -4.94 -14.06 -3.03
C VAL A 26 -5.34 -13.05 -1.97
N GLY A 27 -4.37 -12.45 -1.26
CA GLY A 27 -4.64 -11.40 -0.28
C GLY A 27 -5.39 -10.21 -0.88
N SER A 28 -4.97 -9.74 -2.07
CA SER A 28 -5.63 -8.65 -2.79
C SER A 28 -7.07 -8.98 -3.19
N LEU A 29 -7.30 -10.21 -3.68
CA LEU A 29 -8.63 -10.70 -4.03
C LEU A 29 -9.55 -10.74 -2.80
N VAL A 30 -9.08 -11.33 -1.70
CA VAL A 30 -9.81 -11.40 -0.43
C VAL A 30 -10.10 -9.99 0.10
N GLY A 31 -9.15 -9.06 0.02
CA GLY A 31 -9.34 -7.66 0.41
C GLY A 31 -10.41 -6.96 -0.40
N SER A 32 -10.44 -7.18 -1.71
CA SER A 32 -11.45 -6.61 -2.60
C SER A 32 -12.85 -7.15 -2.30
N ILE A 33 -12.98 -8.46 -2.08
CA ILE A 33 -14.26 -9.09 -1.75
C ILE A 33 -14.73 -8.63 -0.37
N ALA A 34 -13.84 -8.64 0.64
CA ALA A 34 -14.16 -8.22 1.99
C ALA A 34 -14.72 -6.79 2.01
N LEU A 35 -14.11 -5.85 1.28
CA LEU A 35 -14.62 -4.49 1.24
C LEU A 35 -15.95 -4.35 0.50
N SER A 36 -16.18 -5.18 -0.52
CA SER A 36 -17.45 -5.23 -1.25
C SER A 36 -18.60 -5.74 -0.35
N VAL A 37 -18.31 -6.72 0.50
CA VAL A 37 -19.28 -7.31 1.44
C VAL A 37 -19.51 -6.39 2.65
N ILE A 38 -18.46 -5.73 3.14
CA ILE A 38 -18.54 -4.87 4.32
C ILE A 38 -19.00 -3.47 3.89
N GLY A 39 -20.30 -3.33 3.62
CA GLY A 39 -20.95 -2.04 3.40
C GLY A 39 -21.12 -1.24 4.69
N GLY A 40 -20.96 0.09 4.62
CA GLY A 40 -21.31 1.01 5.71
C GLY A 40 -20.17 1.44 6.66
N ILE A 41 -18.92 1.06 6.40
CA ILE A 41 -17.77 1.57 7.16
C ILE A 41 -17.39 2.97 6.68
N ARG A 42 -16.89 3.81 7.61
CA ARG A 42 -16.23 5.08 7.30
C ARG A 42 -14.94 4.83 6.51
N VAL A 43 -15.06 4.84 5.18
CA VAL A 43 -14.01 4.51 4.22
C VAL A 43 -12.72 5.30 4.48
N ALA A 44 -12.82 6.57 4.90
CA ALA A 44 -11.67 7.40 5.27
C ALA A 44 -10.84 6.81 6.44
N ARG A 45 -11.49 6.32 7.51
CA ARG A 45 -10.78 5.72 8.65
C ARG A 45 -10.20 4.35 8.30
N LEU A 46 -10.93 3.58 7.50
CA LEU A 46 -10.47 2.29 6.99
C LEU A 46 -9.22 2.45 6.12
N MET A 47 -9.18 3.48 5.26
CA MET A 47 -8.01 3.80 4.44
C MET A 47 -6.76 4.08 5.28
N ILE A 48 -6.88 4.90 6.33
CA ILE A 48 -5.74 5.21 7.21
C ILE A 48 -5.27 3.93 7.93
N GLY A 49 -6.21 3.18 8.52
CA GLY A 49 -5.89 1.92 9.22
C GLY A 49 -5.22 0.90 8.30
N ALA A 50 -5.78 0.68 7.11
CA ALA A 50 -5.21 -0.19 6.09
C ALA A 50 -3.82 0.27 5.64
N THR A 51 -3.61 1.58 5.48
CA THR A 51 -2.29 2.11 5.09
C THR A 51 -1.25 1.90 6.17
N VAL A 52 -1.59 2.13 7.44
CA VAL A 52 -0.69 1.88 8.57
C VAL A 52 -0.34 0.39 8.67
N ILE A 53 -1.34 -0.49 8.57
CA ILE A 53 -1.13 -1.95 8.58
C ILE A 53 -0.24 -2.35 7.41
N TRP A 54 -0.47 -1.79 6.22
CA TRP A 54 0.32 -2.09 5.04
C TRP A 54 1.80 -1.75 5.22
N TYR A 55 2.12 -0.53 5.67
CA TYR A 55 3.51 -0.13 5.91
C TYR A 55 4.16 -0.90 7.08
N ALA A 56 3.40 -1.19 8.14
CA ALA A 56 3.89 -2.01 9.25
C ALA A 56 4.25 -3.43 8.79
N MET A 57 3.40 -4.06 7.98
CA MET A 57 3.69 -5.38 7.43
C MET A 57 4.87 -5.36 6.44
N LEU A 58 5.07 -4.25 5.73
CA LEU A 58 6.26 -4.04 4.89
C LEU A 58 7.55 -3.96 5.70
N LEU A 59 7.53 -3.29 6.86
CA LEU A 59 8.68 -3.25 7.79
C LEU A 59 9.00 -4.64 8.36
N VAL A 60 7.97 -5.39 8.76
CA VAL A 60 8.12 -6.76 9.25
C VAL A 60 8.67 -7.66 8.15
N PHE A 61 8.16 -7.53 6.93
CA PHE A 61 8.66 -8.27 5.76
C PHE A 61 10.13 -7.97 5.46
N ALA A 62 10.56 -6.71 5.57
CA ALA A 62 11.95 -6.31 5.33
C ALA A 62 12.95 -6.95 6.31
N HIS A 63 12.52 -7.25 7.55
CA HIS A 63 13.36 -7.88 8.58
C HIS A 63 13.17 -9.40 8.67
N THR A 64 12.12 -9.94 8.05
CA THR A 64 11.81 -11.36 8.09
C THR A 64 12.67 -12.13 7.10
N ARG A 65 13.39 -13.16 7.59
CA ARG A 65 14.20 -14.07 6.77
C ARG A 65 13.55 -15.44 6.54
N SER A 66 12.35 -15.68 7.08
CA SER A 66 11.64 -16.96 6.97
C SER A 66 10.55 -16.92 5.90
N VAL A 67 10.60 -17.86 4.94
CA VAL A 67 9.66 -17.95 3.81
C VAL A 67 8.18 -18.01 4.25
N PRO A 68 7.77 -18.82 5.26
CA PRO A 68 6.36 -18.90 5.65
C PRO A 68 5.83 -17.58 6.25
N ALA A 69 6.64 -16.88 7.04
CA ALA A 69 6.25 -15.58 7.60
C ALA A 69 6.20 -14.49 6.52
N ALA A 70 7.08 -14.56 5.51
CA ALA A 70 7.03 -13.69 4.34
C ALA A 70 5.74 -13.88 3.53
N ILE A 71 5.32 -15.13 3.30
CA ILE A 71 4.03 -15.47 2.66
C ILE A 71 2.85 -14.86 3.43
N ALA A 72 2.80 -15.06 4.75
CA ALA A 72 1.75 -14.50 5.60
C ALA A 72 1.74 -12.96 5.56
N CYS A 73 2.91 -12.33 5.62
CA CYS A 73 3.03 -10.87 5.50
C CYS A 73 2.55 -10.37 4.14
N LEU A 74 2.96 -11.00 3.03
CA LEU A 74 2.55 -10.62 1.68
C LEU A 74 1.05 -10.75 1.45
N LEU A 75 0.41 -11.75 2.06
CA LEU A 75 -1.04 -11.90 2.03
C LEU A 75 -1.72 -10.71 2.72
N LEU A 76 -1.25 -10.33 3.92
CA LEU A 76 -1.78 -9.17 4.65
C LEU A 76 -1.48 -7.84 3.95
N VAL A 77 -0.32 -7.74 3.30
CA VAL A 77 0.09 -6.60 2.47
C VAL A 77 -0.86 -6.47 1.27
N GLY A 78 -1.12 -7.55 0.52
CA GLY A 78 -2.05 -7.55 -0.61
C GLY A 78 -3.48 -7.20 -0.19
N PHE A 79 -3.93 -7.75 0.93
CA PHE A 79 -5.23 -7.43 1.53
C PHE A 79 -5.36 -5.94 1.85
N SER A 80 -4.39 -5.39 2.60
CA SER A 80 -4.41 -3.98 3.02
C SER A 80 -4.24 -3.01 1.86
N GLN A 81 -3.40 -3.36 0.88
CA GLN A 81 -3.20 -2.58 -0.34
C GLN A 81 -4.49 -2.50 -1.16
N SER A 82 -5.22 -3.60 -1.31
CA SER A 82 -6.50 -3.65 -2.03
C SER A 82 -7.54 -2.77 -1.35
N LEU A 83 -7.66 -2.87 -0.01
CA LEU A 83 -8.52 -2.00 0.79
C LEU A 83 -8.20 -0.52 0.57
N CYS A 84 -6.91 -0.15 0.60
CA CYS A 84 -6.49 1.24 0.42
C CYS A 84 -6.81 1.76 -0.99
N MET A 85 -6.52 0.99 -2.04
CA MET A 85 -6.79 1.36 -3.44
C MET A 85 -8.27 1.60 -3.71
N ILE A 86 -9.14 0.74 -3.19
CA ILE A 86 -10.59 0.88 -3.35
C ILE A 86 -11.08 2.05 -2.51
N SER A 87 -10.61 2.19 -1.26
CA SER A 87 -11.01 3.29 -0.39
C SER A 87 -10.69 4.66 -0.99
N ILE A 88 -9.47 4.83 -1.55
CA ILE A 88 -9.08 6.03 -2.28
C ILE A 88 -10.03 6.30 -3.43
N ALA A 89 -10.34 5.28 -4.24
CA ALA A 89 -11.24 5.43 -5.38
C ALA A 89 -12.65 5.88 -4.94
N VAL A 90 -13.19 5.28 -3.88
CA VAL A 90 -14.51 5.60 -3.33
C VAL A 90 -14.56 7.02 -2.76
N ILE A 91 -13.55 7.42 -1.96
CA ILE A 91 -13.47 8.79 -1.42
C ILE A 91 -13.42 9.79 -2.57
N LEU A 92 -12.57 9.54 -3.58
CA LEU A 92 -12.41 10.42 -4.74
C LEU A 92 -13.72 10.60 -5.50
N MET A 93 -14.46 9.51 -5.73
CA MET A 93 -15.75 9.55 -6.42
C MET A 93 -16.84 10.27 -5.59
N ARG A 94 -16.80 10.14 -4.26
CA ARG A 94 -17.73 10.82 -3.34
C ARG A 94 -17.43 12.32 -3.22
N THR A 95 -16.17 12.72 -3.20
CA THR A 95 -15.77 14.13 -3.03
C THR A 95 -15.69 14.91 -4.33
N ALA A 96 -15.46 14.26 -5.48
CA ALA A 96 -15.39 14.94 -6.76
C ALA A 96 -16.78 15.15 -7.36
N SER A 97 -17.15 16.43 -7.55
CA SER A 97 -18.31 16.83 -8.35
C SER A 97 -18.15 16.35 -9.80
N GLU A 98 -19.26 16.00 -10.44
CA GLU A 98 -19.33 15.29 -11.74
C GLU A 98 -18.41 15.89 -12.81
N HIS A 99 -18.22 17.21 -12.78
CA HIS A 99 -17.42 17.96 -13.74
C HIS A 99 -15.89 17.88 -13.52
N PHE A 100 -15.42 17.58 -12.31
CA PHE A 100 -13.97 17.55 -11.98
C PHE A 100 -13.40 16.14 -11.80
N ARG A 101 -14.24 15.09 -11.89
CA ARG A 101 -13.81 13.68 -11.74
C ARG A 101 -12.64 13.32 -12.66
N GLY A 102 -12.66 13.78 -13.92
CA GLY A 102 -11.58 13.53 -14.88
C GLY A 102 -10.24 14.16 -14.49
N ARG A 103 -10.24 15.40 -13.99
CA ARG A 103 -9.00 16.09 -13.53
C ARG A 103 -8.45 15.47 -12.26
N VAL A 104 -9.32 15.14 -11.32
CA VAL A 104 -8.95 14.55 -10.03
C VAL A 104 -8.39 13.13 -10.23
N MET A 105 -9.01 12.32 -11.11
CA MET A 105 -8.46 11.01 -11.49
C MET A 105 -7.17 11.13 -12.29
N GLY A 106 -7.03 12.18 -13.11
CA GLY A 106 -5.79 12.51 -13.82
C GLY A 106 -4.62 12.82 -12.87
N VAL A 107 -4.85 13.59 -11.80
CA VAL A 107 -3.85 13.85 -10.75
C VAL A 107 -3.46 12.54 -10.04
N ARG A 108 -4.43 11.67 -9.74
CA ARG A 108 -4.14 10.34 -9.17
C ARG A 108 -3.22 9.53 -10.09
N MET A 109 -3.50 9.51 -11.40
CA MET A 109 -2.63 8.85 -12.38
C MET A 109 -1.23 9.44 -12.40
N LEU A 110 -1.09 10.77 -12.34
CA LEU A 110 0.22 11.43 -12.28
C LEU A 110 1.04 10.99 -11.06
N VAL A 111 0.40 10.85 -9.90
CA VAL A 111 1.05 10.33 -8.69
C VAL A 111 1.46 8.87 -8.86
N ILE A 112 0.63 8.04 -9.50
CA ILE A 112 0.97 6.63 -9.81
C ILE A 112 2.18 6.54 -10.75
N TYR A 113 2.32 7.46 -11.70
CA TYR A 113 3.52 7.54 -12.55
C TYR A 113 4.80 7.94 -11.80
N GLY A 114 4.71 8.41 -10.55
CA GLY A 114 5.88 8.54 -9.67
C GLY A 114 6.46 7.19 -9.21
N LEU A 115 5.66 6.12 -9.26
CA LEU A 115 6.06 4.77 -8.84
C LEU A 115 7.25 4.20 -9.65
N PRO A 116 7.30 4.27 -10.99
CA PRO A 116 8.48 3.84 -11.75
C PRO A 116 9.75 4.63 -11.42
N LEU A 117 9.65 5.95 -11.15
CA LEU A 117 10.80 6.76 -10.69
C LEU A 117 11.28 6.29 -9.31
N GLY A 118 10.34 6.05 -8.39
CA GLY A 118 10.64 5.50 -7.07
C GLY A 118 11.29 4.11 -7.13
N LEU A 119 10.84 3.26 -8.06
CA LEU A 119 11.42 1.93 -8.32
C LEU A 119 12.82 2.01 -8.92
N LEU A 120 13.08 2.95 -9.85
CA LEU A 120 14.41 3.16 -10.40
C LEU A 120 15.39 3.61 -9.31
N ALA A 121 14.99 4.59 -8.49
CA ALA A 121 15.80 5.04 -7.36
C ALA A 121 16.04 3.93 -6.34
N ALA A 122 15.01 3.15 -6.01
CA ALA A 122 15.13 2.00 -5.12
C ALA A 122 16.06 0.93 -5.70
N GLY A 123 16.08 0.72 -7.01
CA GLY A 123 16.93 -0.26 -7.67
C GLY A 123 18.41 0.06 -7.47
N ALA A 124 18.79 1.30 -7.76
CA ALA A 124 20.16 1.77 -7.53
C ALA A 124 20.55 1.71 -6.04
N LEU A 125 19.62 2.04 -5.13
CA LEU A 125 19.88 2.00 -3.69
C LEU A 125 20.02 0.56 -3.13
N ILE A 126 19.31 -0.41 -3.73
CA ILE A 126 19.43 -1.82 -3.35
C ILE A 126 20.83 -2.34 -3.67
N ASP A 127 21.41 -1.95 -4.80
CA ASP A 127 22.75 -2.37 -5.21
C ASP A 127 23.84 -1.84 -4.24
N GLU A 128 23.62 -0.68 -3.61
CA GLU A 128 24.60 -0.10 -2.67
C GLU A 128 24.40 -0.51 -1.21
N VAL A 129 23.17 -0.45 -0.69
CA VAL A 129 22.88 -0.54 0.76
C VAL A 129 22.16 -1.84 1.14
N GLY A 130 21.77 -2.64 0.14
CA GLY A 130 21.06 -3.89 0.32
C GLY A 130 19.55 -3.75 0.51
N PHE A 131 18.83 -4.83 0.20
CA PHE A 131 17.37 -4.85 0.16
C PHE A 131 16.68 -4.45 1.47
N ALA A 132 17.12 -5.01 2.61
CA ALA A 132 16.47 -4.77 3.90
C ALA A 132 16.58 -3.30 4.34
N ALA A 133 17.74 -2.66 4.13
CA ALA A 133 17.95 -1.25 4.47
C ALA A 133 17.10 -0.34 3.57
N THR A 134 17.09 -0.57 2.25
CA THR A 134 16.28 0.21 1.31
C THR A 134 14.78 0.04 1.57
N ALA A 135 14.30 -1.19 1.81
CA ALA A 135 12.90 -1.45 2.14
C ALA A 135 12.48 -0.76 3.44
N THR A 136 13.34 -0.79 4.47
CA THR A 136 13.09 -0.11 5.75
C THR A 136 13.04 1.40 5.58
N LEU A 137 13.96 1.97 4.81
CA LEU A 137 14.00 3.42 4.53
C LEU A 137 12.73 3.87 3.81
N TYR A 138 12.31 3.15 2.75
CA TYR A 138 11.10 3.47 2.01
C TYR A 138 9.83 3.31 2.86
N ALA A 139 9.75 2.24 3.66
CA ALA A 139 8.60 2.02 4.52
C ALA A 139 8.52 3.07 5.64
N ALA A 140 9.64 3.42 6.27
CA ALA A 140 9.72 4.46 7.28
C ALA A 140 9.42 5.85 6.71
N ALA A 141 9.99 6.20 5.56
CA ALA A 141 9.71 7.46 4.87
C ALA A 141 8.23 7.55 4.46
N GLY A 142 7.65 6.46 3.94
CA GLY A 142 6.23 6.37 3.60
C GLY A 142 5.33 6.56 4.82
N LEU A 143 5.66 5.91 5.95
CA LEU A 143 4.93 6.06 7.21
C LEU A 143 5.07 7.48 7.79
N ALA A 144 6.25 8.08 7.71
CA ALA A 144 6.50 9.44 8.16
C ALA A 144 5.75 10.48 7.31
N LEU A 145 5.73 10.31 5.99
CA LEU A 145 4.92 11.13 5.08
C LEU A 145 3.43 10.94 5.34
N LEU A 146 2.97 9.71 5.55
CA LEU A 146 1.58 9.44 5.94
C LEU A 146 1.22 10.15 7.24
N ALA A 147 2.08 10.06 8.26
CA ALA A 147 1.90 10.75 9.53
C ALA A 147 1.91 12.27 9.35
N ALA A 148 2.82 12.82 8.53
CA ALA A 148 2.89 14.23 8.23
C ALA A 148 1.62 14.71 7.51
N VAL A 149 1.11 13.96 6.53
CA VAL A 149 -0.16 14.27 5.85
C VAL A 149 -1.33 14.16 6.83
N ALA A 150 -1.39 13.11 7.64
CA ALA A 150 -2.44 12.92 8.64
C ALA A 150 -2.43 14.02 9.71
N LEU A 151 -1.25 14.52 10.10
CA LEU A 151 -1.08 15.63 11.05
C LEU A 151 -1.33 16.99 10.42
N HIS A 152 -0.92 17.20 9.17
CA HIS A 152 -1.10 18.45 8.44
C HIS A 152 -2.56 18.65 8.04
N TRP A 153 -3.22 17.58 7.58
CA TRP A 153 -4.64 17.57 7.20
C TRP A 153 -5.54 17.06 8.33
N ARG A 154 -5.04 17.05 9.57
CA ARG A 154 -5.81 16.61 10.75
C ARG A 154 -7.10 17.40 10.92
N VAL A 155 -7.09 18.67 10.52
CA VAL A 155 -8.26 19.55 10.59
C VAL A 155 -9.32 19.12 9.57
N ASP A 156 -8.92 18.71 8.35
CA ASP A 156 -9.86 18.27 7.32
C ASP A 156 -10.29 16.79 7.44
N LEU A 157 -9.47 15.91 8.02
CA LEU A 157 -9.81 14.48 8.18
C LEU A 157 -10.61 14.17 9.45
N TRP A 158 -10.45 14.95 10.52
CA TRP A 158 -10.99 14.61 11.85
C TRP A 158 -12.32 15.29 12.17
N HIS A 159 -12.68 16.37 11.46
CA HIS A 159 -13.99 16.98 11.64
C HIS A 159 -15.08 16.09 11.03
N VAL A 160 -16.09 15.77 11.85
CA VAL A 160 -17.25 14.89 11.54
C VAL A 160 -18.06 15.38 10.32
N HIS A 161 -17.81 16.60 9.84
CA HIS A 161 -18.52 17.26 8.73
C HIS A 161 -17.68 17.39 7.44
N ALA A 162 -16.48 16.81 7.39
CA ALA A 162 -15.73 16.77 6.14
C ALA A 162 -16.49 15.92 5.10
N PRO A 163 -16.61 16.36 3.84
CA PRO A 163 -17.38 15.66 2.79
C PRO A 163 -16.89 14.21 2.54
N ALA A 164 -15.67 13.87 2.97
CA ALA A 164 -15.15 12.50 2.93
C ALA A 164 -15.73 11.55 4.01
N ASN A 165 -16.32 12.09 5.09
CA ASN A 165 -16.98 11.35 6.17
C ASN A 165 -18.52 11.39 6.10
N ALA A 166 -19.08 12.12 5.13
CA ALA A 166 -20.52 12.20 4.94
C ALA A 166 -21.09 10.85 4.44
N LYS A 167 -22.16 10.40 5.10
CA LYS A 167 -22.87 9.13 4.82
C LYS A 167 -23.29 9.02 3.37
#